data_AF-A0A6A6WA29-F1
#
_entry.id   AF-A0A6A6WA29-F1
#
_cell.length_a   1.000
_cell.length_b   1.000
_cell.length_c   1.000
_cell.angle_alpha   90.00
_cell.angle_beta   90.00
_cell.angle_gamma   90.00
#
_symmetry.space_group_name_H-M   'P 1'
#
loop_
_entity.id
_entity.type
_entity.pdbx_description
1 polymer ?
#
loop_
_entity_poly.entity_id
_entity_poly.type
_entity_poly.pdbx_seq_one_letter_code
_entity_poly.pdbx_strand_id
1 'polypeptide(L)'
;MDVYTTDPSTMLTAAAALKLVTAFFEKEWPQTIEEEIDLRRVTGGFCHRLHLITRNNEARQEPKSILIRHFGLEGNENEPLESSTTLSAAEQTVIYHEMGRRGWGPKVYGVFRGGRLEEYIDAHVLTAAESMQLDIRHDIARSFARLHSLELPFRKDSFTRVICEFKGVANKKAEAVQKLLGLRSSKATQLATFIRNMDWSRELDWLSELFERYKCKRSIAIIDVNFSNVLVKNYKSENQILLIDYETAAYSYRGIDIGGHFSERMYCWSHPDNVLSGHPAPNLEEQTAFCESYMQEMQVLGQETTNDTVSHLILESEIGRMYQMVFSFLMCIRFEGFESSSPLVVGLVNMAEIYCQLKHDFASRHETPC
;
A
#
# COMPACT_ATOMS: atom_id res chain seq x y z
N MET A 1 -15.44 -14.13 6.75
CA MET A 1 -16.70 -14.42 6.03
C MET A 1 -16.60 -13.74 4.68
N ASP A 2 -16.56 -14.51 3.60
CA ASP A 2 -16.58 -13.96 2.24
C ASP A 2 -17.97 -13.37 1.94
N VAL A 3 -18.14 -12.07 2.17
CA VAL A 3 -19.39 -11.35 1.90
C VAL A 3 -19.43 -10.91 0.44
N TYR A 4 -19.23 -11.83 -0.51
CA TYR A 4 -19.63 -11.63 -1.90
C TYR A 4 -19.98 -12.98 -2.52
N THR A 5 -21.25 -13.36 -2.43
CA THR A 5 -21.85 -14.35 -3.32
C THR A 5 -21.63 -13.88 -4.77
N THR A 6 -20.71 -14.56 -5.46
CA THR A 6 -20.31 -14.25 -6.84
C THR A 6 -21.44 -14.55 -7.81
N ASP A 7 -21.82 -13.56 -8.63
CA ASP A 7 -22.60 -13.81 -9.83
C ASP A 7 -21.77 -14.66 -10.82
N PRO A 8 -22.22 -15.88 -11.17
CA PRO A 8 -21.54 -16.75 -12.14
C PRO A 8 -21.31 -16.09 -13.51
N SER A 9 -22.08 -15.05 -13.85
CA SER A 9 -21.95 -14.29 -15.11
C SER A 9 -20.64 -13.49 -15.24
N THR A 10 -19.90 -13.30 -14.14
CA THR A 10 -18.67 -12.49 -14.08
C THR A 10 -17.37 -13.33 -14.08
N MET A 11 -17.48 -14.66 -14.15
CA MET A 11 -16.33 -15.56 -14.17
C MET A 11 -15.68 -15.59 -15.56
N LEU A 12 -14.38 -15.32 -15.60
CA LEU A 12 -13.58 -15.47 -16.81
C LEU A 12 -13.51 -16.96 -17.17
N THR A 13 -13.91 -17.33 -18.39
CA THR A 13 -13.82 -18.72 -18.86
C THR A 13 -12.39 -19.05 -19.30
N ALA A 14 -12.04 -20.33 -19.29
CA ALA A 14 -10.74 -20.82 -19.76
C ALA A 14 -10.47 -20.40 -21.22
N ALA A 15 -11.45 -20.57 -22.13
CA ALA A 15 -11.38 -20.09 -23.51
C ALA A 15 -11.14 -18.58 -23.63
N ALA A 16 -11.83 -17.76 -22.83
CA ALA A 16 -11.66 -16.31 -22.86
C ALA A 16 -10.29 -15.88 -22.31
N ALA A 17 -9.83 -16.51 -21.22
CA ALA A 17 -8.51 -16.29 -20.64
C ALA A 17 -7.39 -16.67 -21.62
N LEU A 18 -7.49 -17.83 -22.25
CA LEU A 18 -6.53 -18.31 -23.25
C LEU A 18 -6.49 -17.38 -24.46
N LYS A 19 -7.65 -17.01 -25.01
CA LYS A 19 -7.73 -16.06 -26.13
C LYS A 19 -7.08 -14.72 -25.79
N LEU A 20 -7.33 -14.19 -24.60
CA LEU A 20 -6.75 -12.94 -24.12
C LEU A 20 -5.22 -13.05 -24.03
N VAL A 21 -4.73 -14.07 -23.33
CA VAL A 21 -3.29 -14.27 -23.13
C VAL A 21 -2.56 -14.49 -24.45
N THR A 22 -3.09 -15.36 -25.32
CA THR A 22 -2.49 -15.67 -26.63
C THR A 22 -2.24 -14.44 -27.49
N ALA A 23 -3.00 -13.35 -27.32
CA ALA A 23 -2.77 -12.11 -28.06
C ALA A 23 -1.45 -11.38 -27.70
N PHE A 24 -0.80 -11.73 -26.58
CA PHE A 24 0.41 -11.07 -26.07
C PHE A 24 1.68 -11.94 -26.19
N PHE A 25 1.57 -13.11 -26.79
CA PHE A 25 2.64 -14.10 -26.88
C PHE A 25 2.69 -14.68 -28.30
N GLU A 26 3.86 -15.10 -28.75
CA GLU A 26 4.09 -15.45 -30.17
C GLU A 26 4.41 -16.95 -30.37
N LYS A 27 4.76 -17.67 -29.31
CA LYS A 27 5.39 -18.99 -29.43
C LYS A 27 4.56 -20.12 -28.84
N GLU A 28 4.40 -20.16 -27.52
CA GLU A 28 3.89 -21.32 -26.80
C GLU A 28 2.42 -21.15 -26.39
N TRP A 29 2.01 -19.96 -25.94
CA TRP A 29 0.59 -19.68 -25.64
C TRP A 29 -0.32 -19.82 -26.87
N PRO A 30 0.04 -19.36 -28.09
CA PRO A 30 -0.77 -19.60 -29.28
C PRO A 30 -0.96 -21.07 -29.67
N GLN A 31 -0.10 -21.96 -29.18
CA GLN A 31 -0.15 -23.40 -29.45
C GLN A 31 -0.89 -24.17 -28.35
N THR A 32 -1.17 -23.54 -27.22
CA THR A 32 -1.82 -24.16 -26.07
C THR A 32 -3.33 -24.27 -26.30
N ILE A 33 -3.93 -25.39 -25.92
CA ILE A 33 -5.38 -25.65 -26.01
C ILE A 33 -6.06 -25.54 -24.63
N GLU A 34 -7.39 -25.41 -24.61
CA GLU A 34 -8.16 -25.16 -23.39
C GLU A 34 -8.05 -26.31 -22.36
N GLU A 35 -7.89 -27.55 -22.83
CA GLU A 35 -7.70 -28.73 -21.98
C GLU A 35 -6.32 -28.78 -21.30
N GLU A 36 -5.35 -28.02 -21.82
CA GLU A 36 -3.99 -27.94 -21.29
C GLU A 36 -3.79 -26.77 -20.32
N ILE A 37 -4.85 -26.05 -19.94
CA ILE A 37 -4.76 -24.93 -19.00
C ILE A 37 -5.49 -25.21 -17.69
N ASP A 38 -4.91 -24.72 -16.60
CA ASP A 38 -5.59 -24.53 -15.32
C ASP A 38 -5.90 -23.03 -15.15
N LEU A 39 -7.16 -22.71 -14.90
CA LEU A 39 -7.62 -21.36 -14.60
C LEU A 39 -8.22 -21.33 -13.21
N ARG A 40 -7.63 -20.55 -12.31
CA ARG A 40 -8.13 -20.37 -10.95
C ARG A 40 -8.26 -18.90 -10.59
N ARG A 41 -9.28 -18.57 -9.80
CA ARG A 41 -9.37 -17.25 -9.17
C ARG A 41 -8.34 -17.15 -8.05
N VAL A 42 -7.66 -16.01 -7.98
CA VAL A 42 -6.72 -15.71 -6.90
C VAL A 42 -7.37 -14.66 -6.01
N THR A 43 -7.27 -14.86 -4.70
CA THR A 43 -7.70 -13.86 -3.71
C THR A 43 -6.70 -12.70 -3.71
N GLY A 44 -7.18 -11.47 -3.79
CA GLY A 44 -6.36 -10.25 -3.79
C GLY A 44 -7.20 -9.03 -3.41
N GLY A 45 -6.59 -7.84 -3.42
CA GLY A 45 -7.17 -6.59 -2.94
C GLY A 45 -8.59 -6.27 -3.41
N PHE A 46 -9.29 -5.42 -2.66
CA PHE A 46 -10.75 -5.24 -2.72
C PHE A 46 -11.26 -4.65 -4.04
N CYS A 47 -10.42 -4.08 -4.90
CA CYS A 47 -10.85 -3.36 -6.11
C CYS A 47 -10.73 -4.17 -7.41
N HIS A 48 -10.07 -5.33 -7.39
CA HIS A 48 -9.63 -6.03 -8.62
C HIS A 48 -10.04 -7.50 -8.66
N ARG A 49 -10.31 -8.01 -9.88
CA ARG A 49 -10.53 -9.45 -10.11
C ARG A 49 -9.27 -10.10 -10.66
N LEU A 50 -8.71 -11.03 -9.90
CA LEU A 50 -7.46 -11.73 -10.23
C LEU A 50 -7.73 -13.18 -10.65
N HIS A 51 -7.17 -13.57 -11.79
CA HIS A 51 -7.19 -14.95 -12.26
C HIS A 51 -5.78 -15.39 -12.60
N LEU A 52 -5.37 -16.57 -12.16
CA LEU A 52 -4.13 -17.20 -12.57
C LEU A 52 -4.45 -18.22 -13.65
N ILE A 53 -3.89 -18.02 -14.83
CA ILE A 53 -3.89 -19.03 -15.90
C ILE A 53 -2.51 -19.70 -15.93
N THR A 54 -2.49 -21.03 -15.94
CA THR A 54 -1.27 -21.84 -15.96
C THR A 54 -1.37 -22.90 -17.04
N ARG A 55 -0.30 -23.06 -17.83
CA ARG A 55 -0.20 -24.17 -18.79
C ARG A 55 0.28 -25.43 -18.08
N ASN A 56 -0.34 -26.55 -18.41
CA ASN A 56 0.06 -27.89 -17.96
C ASN A 56 1.10 -28.52 -18.88
N ASN A 57 1.25 -27.99 -20.10
CA ASN A 57 2.29 -28.37 -21.05
C ASN A 57 3.67 -27.80 -20.68
N GLU A 58 4.71 -28.18 -21.45
CA GLU A 58 6.05 -27.63 -21.25
C GLU A 58 6.11 -26.13 -21.61
N ALA A 59 6.79 -25.36 -20.76
CA ALA A 59 7.04 -23.94 -20.95
C ALA A 59 8.56 -23.70 -20.93
N ARG A 60 9.12 -23.28 -22.07
CA ARG A 60 10.57 -23.10 -22.23
C ARG A 60 10.94 -21.67 -22.64
N GLN A 61 10.12 -21.04 -23.49
CA GLN A 61 10.36 -19.73 -24.08
C GLN A 61 9.41 -18.64 -23.56
N GLU A 62 8.25 -19.02 -23.03
CA GLU A 62 7.24 -18.11 -22.50
C GLU A 62 6.88 -18.51 -21.06
N PRO A 63 6.36 -17.59 -20.24
CA PRO A 63 5.98 -17.90 -18.87
C PRO A 63 4.94 -19.03 -18.83
N LYS A 64 5.11 -19.95 -17.87
CA LYS A 64 4.18 -21.05 -17.64
C LYS A 64 2.85 -20.57 -17.05
N SER A 65 2.91 -19.55 -16.19
CA SER A 65 1.77 -19.00 -15.48
C SER A 65 1.71 -17.48 -15.63
N ILE A 66 0.49 -16.94 -15.78
CA ILE A 66 0.23 -15.52 -15.96
C ILE A 66 -0.90 -15.10 -15.03
N LEU A 67 -0.69 -14.02 -14.30
CA LEU A 67 -1.73 -13.39 -13.49
C LEU A 67 -2.48 -12.37 -14.34
N ILE A 68 -3.77 -12.61 -14.57
CA ILE A 68 -4.67 -11.70 -15.26
C ILE A 68 -5.36 -10.83 -14.21
N ARG A 69 -5.05 -9.53 -14.22
CA ARG A 69 -5.73 -8.54 -13.39
C ARG A 69 -6.73 -7.77 -14.21
N HIS A 70 -8.01 -7.87 -13.85
CA HIS A 70 -9.05 -6.99 -14.36
C HIS A 70 -9.29 -5.86 -13.37
N PHE A 71 -9.40 -4.63 -13.88
CA PHE A 71 -9.75 -3.46 -13.10
C PHE A 71 -11.25 -3.48 -12.79
N GLY A 72 -11.61 -3.09 -11.56
CA GLY A 72 -12.99 -3.10 -11.08
C GLY A 72 -13.56 -4.47 -10.71
N LEU A 73 -14.63 -4.43 -9.90
CA LEU A 73 -15.35 -5.62 -9.42
C LEU A 73 -16.54 -6.02 -10.30
N GLU A 74 -17.16 -5.08 -11.00
CA GLU A 74 -18.51 -5.25 -11.58
C GLU A 74 -18.55 -5.77 -13.03
N GLY A 75 -17.44 -6.28 -13.59
CA GLY A 75 -17.46 -6.81 -14.96
C GLY A 75 -17.56 -5.75 -16.07
N ASN A 76 -17.88 -4.51 -15.71
CA ASN A 76 -17.77 -3.35 -16.59
C ASN A 76 -16.27 -3.03 -16.78
N GLU A 77 -15.87 -2.66 -17.99
CA GLU A 77 -14.49 -2.23 -18.30
C GLU A 77 -14.16 -0.85 -17.68
N ASN A 78 -14.98 -0.39 -16.73
CA ASN A 78 -14.84 0.91 -16.11
C ASN A 78 -13.79 0.80 -15.00
N GLU A 79 -12.75 1.60 -15.11
CA GLU A 79 -11.76 1.75 -14.04
C GLU A 79 -12.45 2.34 -12.79
N PRO A 80 -11.97 2.02 -11.57
CA PRO A 80 -12.37 2.73 -10.37
C PRO A 80 -12.25 4.24 -10.55
N LEU A 81 -13.12 5.02 -9.91
CA LEU A 81 -13.13 6.47 -10.06
C LEU A 81 -11.79 7.05 -9.57
N GLU A 82 -11.01 7.62 -10.49
CA GLU A 82 -9.77 8.34 -10.16
C GLU A 82 -10.09 9.51 -9.23
N SER A 83 -9.27 9.67 -8.18
CA SER A 83 -9.33 10.81 -7.27
C SER A 83 -7.92 11.35 -7.06
N SER A 84 -7.77 12.48 -6.36
CA SER A 84 -6.44 12.96 -6.01
C SER A 84 -5.71 11.99 -5.06
N THR A 85 -6.43 11.06 -4.43
CA THR A 85 -5.91 10.08 -3.49
C THR A 85 -5.77 8.67 -4.07
N THR A 86 -6.17 8.46 -5.32
CA THR A 86 -6.12 7.15 -5.99
C THR A 86 -5.64 7.31 -7.43
N LEU A 87 -4.52 6.67 -7.78
CA LEU A 87 -3.99 6.64 -9.13
C LEU A 87 -4.91 5.89 -10.09
N SER A 88 -5.01 6.40 -11.32
CA SER A 88 -5.64 5.70 -12.43
C SER A 88 -4.94 4.36 -12.72
N ALA A 89 -5.63 3.44 -13.41
CA ALA A 89 -5.01 2.16 -13.73
C ALA A 89 -3.84 2.31 -14.70
N ALA A 90 -3.87 3.34 -15.55
CA ALA A 90 -2.77 3.73 -16.42
C ALA A 90 -1.53 4.17 -15.62
N GLU A 91 -1.69 5.05 -14.62
CA GLU A 91 -0.58 5.49 -13.77
C GLU A 91 -0.01 4.35 -12.94
N GLN A 92 -0.87 3.52 -12.33
CA GLN A 92 -0.41 2.32 -11.63
C GLN A 92 0.42 1.42 -12.56
N THR A 93 -0.02 1.23 -13.81
CA THR A 93 0.68 0.41 -14.80
C THR A 93 2.06 0.96 -15.14
N VAL A 94 2.26 2.28 -15.14
CA VAL A 94 3.59 2.89 -15.30
C VAL A 94 4.52 2.46 -14.15
N ILE A 95 4.04 2.48 -12.90
CA ILE A 95 4.83 2.01 -11.74
C ILE A 95 5.16 0.52 -11.87
N TYR A 96 4.16 -0.32 -12.14
CA TYR A 96 4.35 -1.76 -12.28
C TYR A 96 5.33 -2.10 -13.41
N HIS A 97 5.22 -1.43 -14.56
CA HIS A 97 6.14 -1.64 -15.67
C HIS A 97 7.57 -1.27 -15.28
N GLU A 98 7.76 -0.15 -14.60
CA GLU A 98 9.07 0.35 -14.18
C GLU A 98 9.73 -0.53 -13.11
N MET A 99 8.96 -0.94 -12.10
CA MET A 99 9.43 -1.87 -11.06
C MET A 99 9.73 -3.25 -11.66
N GLY A 100 8.84 -3.77 -12.50
CA GLY A 100 8.95 -5.09 -13.13
C GLY A 100 10.15 -5.20 -14.06
N ARG A 101 10.38 -4.21 -14.95
CA ARG A 101 11.50 -4.25 -15.90
C ARG A 101 12.87 -4.18 -15.22
N ARG A 102 12.94 -3.62 -14.01
CA ARG A 102 14.17 -3.54 -13.19
C ARG A 102 14.35 -4.76 -12.26
N GLY A 103 13.39 -5.68 -12.23
CA GLY A 103 13.41 -6.86 -11.35
C GLY A 103 13.06 -6.56 -9.88
N TRP A 104 12.37 -5.45 -9.63
CA TRP A 104 11.95 -4.99 -8.30
C TRP A 104 10.47 -5.27 -8.00
N GLY A 105 9.73 -5.72 -9.01
CA GLY A 105 8.31 -6.06 -8.94
C GLY A 105 7.98 -7.17 -9.94
N PRO A 106 6.71 -7.62 -9.98
CA PRO A 106 6.23 -8.53 -11.03
C PRO A 106 6.38 -7.90 -12.41
N LYS A 107 6.83 -8.66 -13.42
CA LYS A 107 6.84 -8.18 -14.80
C LYS A 107 5.42 -7.91 -15.31
N VAL A 108 5.26 -6.87 -16.10
CA VAL A 108 4.03 -6.63 -16.88
C VAL A 108 4.24 -7.24 -18.27
N TYR A 109 3.45 -8.26 -18.60
CA TYR A 109 3.49 -8.93 -19.90
C TYR A 109 2.62 -8.25 -20.96
N GLY A 110 1.56 -7.57 -20.55
CA GLY A 110 0.63 -6.95 -21.48
C GLY A 110 -0.38 -6.06 -20.78
N VAL A 111 -0.95 -5.11 -21.52
CA VAL A 111 -2.02 -4.22 -21.06
C VAL A 111 -3.16 -4.31 -22.06
N PHE A 112 -4.39 -4.40 -21.57
CA PHE A 112 -5.59 -4.49 -22.39
C PHE A 112 -6.69 -3.61 -21.82
N ARG A 113 -7.79 -3.45 -22.57
CA ARG A 113 -8.93 -2.68 -22.09
C ARG A 113 -9.50 -3.30 -20.82
N GLY A 114 -9.48 -2.56 -19.71
CA GLY A 114 -10.00 -3.03 -18.43
C GLY A 114 -9.05 -3.94 -17.65
N GLY A 115 -7.76 -4.04 -17.99
CA GLY A 115 -6.82 -4.84 -17.20
C GLY A 115 -5.39 -4.93 -17.71
N ARG A 116 -4.61 -5.80 -17.07
CA ARG A 116 -3.21 -6.10 -17.42
C ARG A 116 -2.83 -7.55 -17.10
N LEU A 117 -1.79 -8.03 -17.78
CA LEU A 117 -1.16 -9.33 -17.58
C LEU A 117 0.13 -9.15 -16.80
N GLU A 118 0.26 -9.85 -15.69
CA GLU A 118 1.36 -9.76 -14.74
C GLU A 118 2.07 -11.12 -14.61
N GLU A 119 3.33 -11.09 -14.24
CA GLU A 119 4.05 -12.23 -13.70
C GLU A 119 3.38 -12.71 -12.41
N TYR A 120 3.11 -14.01 -12.33
CA TYR A 120 2.71 -14.61 -11.08
C TYR A 120 3.94 -14.90 -10.23
N ILE A 121 3.95 -14.36 -9.01
CA ILE A 121 5.00 -14.61 -8.02
C ILE A 121 4.43 -15.49 -6.92
N ASP A 122 5.10 -16.61 -6.65
CA ASP A 122 4.82 -17.44 -5.47
C ASP A 122 5.35 -16.74 -4.20
N ALA A 123 4.43 -16.15 -3.45
CA ALA A 123 4.71 -15.32 -2.28
C ALA A 123 3.54 -15.37 -1.27
N HIS A 124 3.83 -14.96 -0.03
CA HIS A 124 2.84 -14.69 1.01
C HIS A 124 2.91 -13.22 1.45
N VAL A 125 1.88 -12.74 2.14
CA VAL A 125 1.88 -11.39 2.72
C VAL A 125 2.82 -11.33 3.91
N LEU A 126 3.52 -10.20 4.06
CA LEU A 126 4.44 -9.97 5.18
C LEU A 126 3.70 -10.05 6.51
N THR A 127 4.27 -10.78 7.47
CA THR A 127 3.77 -10.76 8.86
C THR A 127 4.55 -9.80 9.75
N ALA A 128 3.94 -9.37 10.85
CA ALA A 128 4.61 -8.58 11.88
C ALA A 128 5.89 -9.25 12.39
N ALA A 129 5.85 -10.56 12.62
CA ALA A 129 7.00 -11.35 13.08
C ALA A 129 8.13 -11.40 12.04
N GLU A 130 7.82 -11.56 10.76
CA GLU A 130 8.83 -11.55 9.68
C GLU A 130 9.47 -10.18 9.51
N SER A 131 8.72 -9.09 9.70
CA SER A 131 9.27 -7.72 9.63
C SER A 131 10.35 -7.43 10.69
N MET A 132 10.47 -8.28 11.71
CA MET A 132 11.52 -8.21 12.74
C MET A 132 12.78 -8.99 12.37
N GLN A 133 12.72 -9.87 11.36
CA GLN A 133 13.89 -10.62 10.90
C GLN A 133 14.84 -9.68 10.16
N LEU A 134 16.14 -9.78 10.47
CA LEU A 134 17.17 -8.85 9.98
C LEU A 134 17.19 -8.75 8.45
N ASP A 135 17.26 -9.90 7.77
CA ASP A 135 17.37 -9.96 6.31
C ASP A 135 16.12 -9.39 5.61
N ILE A 136 14.93 -9.72 6.14
CA ILE A 136 13.65 -9.21 5.65
C ILE A 136 13.56 -7.69 5.86
N ARG A 137 13.89 -7.20 7.07
CA ARG A 137 13.87 -5.76 7.38
C ARG A 137 14.79 -4.96 6.46
N HIS A 138 15.99 -5.46 6.19
CA HIS A 138 16.91 -4.81 5.26
C HIS A 138 16.37 -4.83 3.82
N ASP A 139 15.75 -5.93 3.39
CA ASP A 139 15.21 -6.00 2.03
C ASP A 139 13.95 -5.15 1.84
N ILE A 140 13.14 -4.96 2.88
CA ILE A 140 12.06 -3.97 2.88
C ILE A 140 12.64 -2.56 2.71
N ALA A 141 13.69 -2.20 3.46
CA ALA A 141 14.35 -0.91 3.34
C ALA A 141 14.88 -0.65 1.92
N ARG A 142 15.54 -1.65 1.31
CA ARG A 142 15.99 -1.58 -0.08
C ARG A 142 14.83 -1.45 -1.06
N SER A 143 13.72 -2.15 -0.82
CA SER A 143 12.54 -2.10 -1.68
C SER A 143 11.89 -0.72 -1.70
N PHE A 144 11.77 -0.06 -0.54
CA PHE A 144 11.33 1.34 -0.49
C PHE A 144 12.33 2.28 -1.17
N ALA A 145 13.65 2.10 -0.99
CA ALA A 145 14.65 2.91 -1.68
C ALA A 145 14.53 2.81 -3.21
N ARG A 146 14.36 1.59 -3.73
CA ARG A 146 14.12 1.33 -5.15
C ARG A 146 12.89 2.05 -5.68
N LEU A 147 11.76 1.94 -5.00
CA LEU A 147 10.54 2.66 -5.36
C LEU A 147 10.77 4.19 -5.34
N HIS A 148 11.31 4.71 -4.24
CA HIS A 148 11.52 6.15 -4.06
C HIS A 148 12.55 6.74 -5.03
N SER A 149 13.42 5.91 -5.61
CA SER A 149 14.37 6.30 -6.66
C SER A 149 13.74 6.49 -8.05
N LEU A 150 12.47 6.10 -8.23
CA LEU A 150 11.81 6.19 -9.53
C LEU A 150 11.48 7.62 -9.92
N GLU A 151 11.94 8.02 -11.10
CA GLU A 151 11.53 9.25 -11.77
C GLU A 151 10.37 8.96 -12.72
N LEU A 152 9.15 9.11 -12.22
CA LEU A 152 7.94 8.85 -13.00
C LEU A 152 7.33 10.16 -13.54
N PRO A 153 6.69 10.12 -14.71
CA PRO A 153 6.06 11.28 -15.36
C PRO A 153 4.73 11.67 -14.71
N PHE A 154 4.66 11.63 -13.38
CA PHE A 154 3.48 11.99 -12.61
C PHE A 154 3.52 13.45 -12.19
N ARG A 155 2.33 13.97 -11.87
CA ARG A 155 2.15 15.30 -11.31
C ARG A 155 2.98 15.48 -10.05
N LYS A 156 3.66 16.62 -9.93
CA LYS A 156 4.51 16.94 -8.76
C LYS A 156 3.75 17.66 -7.64
N ASP A 157 2.52 18.08 -7.91
CA ASP A 157 1.59 18.69 -6.96
C ASP A 157 0.60 17.69 -6.34
N SER A 158 0.78 16.38 -6.55
CA SER A 158 -0.15 15.34 -6.08
C SER A 158 -0.37 15.40 -4.56
N PHE A 159 0.68 15.56 -3.76
CA PHE A 159 0.52 15.71 -2.30
C PHE A 159 -0.41 16.86 -1.91
N THR A 160 -0.25 18.05 -2.50
CA THR A 160 -1.12 19.21 -2.22
C THR A 160 -2.58 18.90 -2.57
N ARG A 161 -2.81 18.18 -3.68
CA ARG A 161 -4.16 17.77 -4.09
C ARG A 161 -4.77 16.74 -3.14
N VAL A 162 -3.97 15.76 -2.68
CA VAL A 162 -4.36 14.80 -1.63
C VAL A 162 -4.81 15.55 -0.36
N ILE A 163 -4.02 16.54 0.09
CA ILE A 163 -4.37 17.37 1.25
C ILE A 163 -5.70 18.11 1.02
N CYS A 164 -5.87 18.77 -0.13
CA CYS A 164 -7.10 19.49 -0.46
C CYS A 164 -8.33 18.56 -0.46
N GLU A 165 -8.20 17.38 -1.06
CA GLU A 165 -9.27 16.40 -1.09
C GLU A 165 -9.63 15.90 0.32
N PHE A 166 -8.63 15.60 1.14
CA PHE A 166 -8.85 15.15 2.50
C PHE A 166 -9.48 16.21 3.41
N LYS A 167 -9.18 17.50 3.22
CA LYS A 167 -9.93 18.58 3.87
C LYS A 167 -11.42 18.54 3.49
N GLY A 168 -11.73 18.19 2.24
CA GLY A 168 -13.10 17.92 1.81
C GLY A 168 -13.73 16.71 2.50
N VAL A 169 -12.99 15.59 2.58
CA VAL A 169 -13.42 14.36 3.29
C VAL A 169 -13.72 14.63 4.77
N ALA A 170 -12.92 15.46 5.43
CA ALA A 170 -13.12 15.80 6.83
C ALA A 170 -14.49 16.43 7.13
N ASN A 171 -15.16 17.03 6.15
CA ASN A 171 -16.52 17.55 6.30
C ASN A 171 -17.56 16.45 6.58
N LYS A 172 -17.26 15.19 6.19
CA LYS A 172 -18.10 14.01 6.47
C LYS A 172 -17.91 13.44 7.89
N LYS A 173 -17.07 14.05 8.73
CA LYS A 173 -16.78 13.50 10.07
C LYS A 173 -18.02 13.30 10.94
N ALA A 174 -19.06 14.13 10.77
CA ALA A 174 -20.30 14.00 11.56
C ALA A 174 -21.04 12.69 11.27
N GLU A 175 -21.09 12.27 10.00
CA GLU A 175 -21.71 11.01 9.57
C GLU A 175 -20.93 9.81 10.10
N ALA A 176 -19.59 9.85 9.97
CA ALA A 176 -18.70 8.81 10.52
C ALA A 176 -18.87 8.67 12.05
N VAL A 177 -18.93 9.78 12.78
CA VAL A 177 -19.17 9.82 14.23
C VAL A 177 -20.52 9.21 14.58
N GLN A 178 -21.59 9.55 13.85
CA GLN A 178 -22.92 8.99 14.09
C GLN A 178 -22.93 7.47 13.90
N LYS A 179 -22.27 6.96 12.85
CA LYS A 179 -22.15 5.51 12.60
C LYS A 179 -21.40 4.81 13.73
N LEU A 180 -20.26 5.35 14.16
CA LEU A 180 -19.48 4.80 15.27
C LEU A 180 -20.30 4.74 16.57
N LEU A 181 -21.03 5.80 16.90
CA LEU A 181 -21.92 5.81 18.08
C LEU A 181 -23.05 4.77 17.94
N GLY A 182 -23.52 4.51 16.71
CA GLY A 182 -24.50 3.48 16.39
C GLY A 182 -24.03 2.05 16.71
N LEU A 183 -22.72 1.78 16.76
CA LEU A 183 -22.18 0.46 17.13
C LEU A 183 -22.32 0.15 18.62
N ARG A 184 -22.63 1.15 19.46
CA ARG A 184 -22.92 1.01 20.90
C ARG A 184 -21.83 0.27 21.70
N SER A 185 -20.56 0.43 21.32
CA SER A 185 -19.42 -0.09 22.07
C SER A 185 -18.59 1.04 22.68
N SER A 186 -17.87 0.75 23.77
CA SER A 186 -17.00 1.72 24.45
C SER A 186 -15.86 2.19 23.53
N LYS A 187 -15.25 1.26 22.78
CA LYS A 187 -14.20 1.57 21.81
C LYS A 187 -14.69 2.43 20.65
N ALA A 188 -15.88 2.15 20.11
CA ALA A 188 -16.45 2.99 19.07
C ALA A 188 -16.77 4.41 19.60
N THR A 189 -17.24 4.53 20.84
CA THR A 189 -17.47 5.83 21.49
C THR A 189 -16.17 6.61 21.71
N GLN A 190 -15.08 5.92 22.08
CA GLN A 190 -13.75 6.51 22.22
C GLN A 190 -13.25 7.06 20.88
N LEU A 191 -13.31 6.26 19.82
CA LEU A 191 -12.91 6.68 18.47
C LEU A 191 -13.78 7.82 17.93
N ALA A 192 -15.10 7.73 18.12
CA ALA A 192 -16.04 8.79 17.73
C ALA A 192 -15.70 10.12 18.42
N THR A 193 -15.31 10.08 19.69
CA THR A 193 -14.92 11.27 20.44
C THR A 193 -13.63 11.87 19.90
N PHE A 194 -12.62 11.04 19.60
CA PHE A 194 -11.38 11.48 18.94
C PHE A 194 -11.67 12.14 17.59
N ILE A 195 -12.40 11.46 16.69
CA ILE A 195 -12.71 11.97 15.34
C ILE A 195 -13.51 13.27 15.39
N ARG A 196 -14.48 13.36 16.30
CA ARG A 196 -15.32 14.55 16.48
C ARG A 196 -14.49 15.76 16.89
N ASN A 197 -13.60 15.58 17.87
CA ASN A 197 -12.84 16.67 18.49
C ASN A 197 -11.62 17.09 17.66
N MET A 198 -11.17 16.26 16.72
CA MET A 198 -10.05 16.60 15.83
C MET A 198 -10.43 17.72 14.85
N ASP A 199 -9.53 18.69 14.72
CA ASP A 199 -9.53 19.68 13.64
C ASP A 199 -8.65 19.18 12.49
N TRP A 200 -9.24 18.34 11.64
CA TRP A 200 -8.53 17.68 10.54
C TRP A 200 -7.87 18.67 9.56
N SER A 201 -8.48 19.82 9.31
CA SER A 201 -7.89 20.80 8.38
C SER A 201 -6.62 21.37 8.97
N ARG A 202 -6.67 21.81 10.22
CA ARG A 202 -5.50 22.34 10.92
C ARG A 202 -4.42 21.27 11.08
N GLU A 203 -4.82 20.02 11.31
CA GLU A 203 -3.89 18.90 11.45
C GLU A 203 -3.14 18.60 10.15
N LEU A 204 -3.85 18.56 9.03
CA LEU A 204 -3.26 18.39 7.69
C LEU A 204 -2.34 19.56 7.33
N ASP A 205 -2.72 20.78 7.70
CA ASP A 205 -1.88 21.98 7.50
C ASP A 205 -0.58 21.89 8.31
N TRP A 206 -0.68 21.57 9.61
CA TRP A 206 0.49 21.41 10.48
C TRP A 206 1.44 20.32 9.96
N LEU A 207 0.94 19.14 9.61
CA LEU A 207 1.78 18.07 9.03
C LEU A 207 2.43 18.49 7.71
N SER A 208 1.69 19.19 6.84
CA SER A 208 2.24 19.72 5.59
C SER A 208 3.38 20.71 5.83
N GLU A 209 3.20 21.62 6.79
CA GLU A 209 4.23 22.58 7.22
C GLU A 209 5.45 21.88 7.81
N LEU A 210 5.28 20.79 8.57
CA LEU A 210 6.42 20.04 9.10
C LEU A 210 7.29 19.45 7.99
N PHE A 211 6.69 18.86 6.96
CA PHE A 211 7.47 18.33 5.82
C PHE A 211 8.31 19.41 5.13
N GLU A 212 7.76 20.61 4.99
CA GLU A 212 8.47 21.75 4.39
C GLU A 212 9.54 22.32 5.33
N ARG A 213 9.19 22.54 6.61
CA ARG A 213 10.08 23.08 7.64
C ARG A 213 11.33 22.23 7.82
N TYR A 214 11.16 20.91 7.84
CA TYR A 214 12.26 19.96 7.99
C TYR A 214 12.88 19.49 6.67
N LYS A 215 12.50 20.11 5.55
CA LYS A 215 13.06 19.84 4.22
C LYS A 215 13.01 18.35 3.86
N CYS A 216 11.91 17.69 4.19
CA CYS A 216 11.72 16.27 3.94
C CYS A 216 11.78 16.00 2.43
N LYS A 217 12.41 14.87 2.03
CA LYS A 217 12.65 14.59 0.62
C LYS A 217 11.36 14.12 -0.06
N ARG A 218 11.05 14.71 -1.22
CA ARG A 218 9.93 14.27 -2.05
C ARG A 218 10.32 13.12 -2.97
N SER A 219 9.40 12.18 -3.17
CA SER A 219 9.50 11.02 -4.06
C SER A 219 8.11 10.53 -4.44
N ILE A 220 8.00 9.54 -5.32
CA ILE A 220 6.82 8.68 -5.29
C ILE A 220 6.79 7.95 -3.92
N ALA A 221 5.61 7.81 -3.32
CA ALA A 221 5.38 7.06 -2.09
C ALA A 221 4.07 6.28 -2.24
N ILE A 222 3.99 5.05 -1.72
CA ILE A 222 2.78 4.20 -1.77
C ILE A 222 1.68 4.76 -0.87
N ILE A 223 2.04 5.35 0.28
CA ILE A 223 1.14 5.85 1.32
C ILE A 223 0.39 4.73 2.05
N ASP A 224 -0.30 3.82 1.35
CA ASP A 224 -0.91 2.63 1.94
C ASP A 224 0.10 1.48 2.14
N VAL A 225 0.94 1.65 3.15
CA VAL A 225 2.02 0.71 3.51
C VAL A 225 1.57 -0.47 4.38
N ASN A 226 0.28 -0.83 4.31
CA ASN A 226 -0.26 -2.03 4.95
C ASN A 226 0.57 -3.27 4.57
N PHE A 227 0.83 -4.14 5.55
CA PHE A 227 1.63 -5.35 5.30
C PHE A 227 0.96 -6.32 4.31
N SER A 228 -0.35 -6.23 4.07
CA SER A 228 -1.01 -6.95 2.97
C SER A 228 -0.50 -6.53 1.58
N ASN A 229 0.08 -5.34 1.47
CA ASN A 229 0.64 -4.77 0.25
C ASN A 229 2.16 -5.02 0.14
N VAL A 230 2.72 -5.83 1.03
CA VAL A 230 4.12 -6.25 1.02
C VAL A 230 4.16 -7.77 0.92
N LEU A 231 4.71 -8.27 -0.18
CA LEU A 231 4.85 -9.72 -0.41
C LEU A 231 6.26 -10.19 -0.10
N VAL A 232 6.36 -11.36 0.50
CA VAL A 232 7.59 -12.11 0.75
C VAL A 232 7.60 -13.34 -0.14
N LYS A 233 8.60 -13.48 -1.01
CA LYS A 233 8.73 -14.65 -1.88
C LYS A 233 8.92 -15.93 -1.07
N ASN A 234 8.25 -17.00 -1.49
CA ASN A 234 8.37 -18.33 -0.86
C ASN A 234 9.68 -19.06 -1.21
N TYR A 235 10.55 -18.42 -1.99
CA TYR A 235 11.81 -18.97 -2.47
C TYR A 235 12.93 -17.93 -2.37
N LYS A 236 14.16 -18.41 -2.14
CA LYS A 236 15.34 -17.55 -2.05
C LYS A 236 15.65 -16.89 -3.38
N SER A 237 15.90 -15.59 -3.32
CA SER A 237 16.25 -14.70 -4.42
C SER A 237 16.88 -13.43 -3.85
N GLU A 238 17.58 -12.67 -4.69
CA GLU A 238 18.26 -11.43 -4.29
C GLU A 238 17.30 -10.36 -3.73
N ASN A 239 16.09 -10.29 -4.31
CA ASN A 239 15.00 -9.39 -3.89
C ASN A 239 13.85 -10.24 -3.38
N GLN A 240 13.84 -10.54 -2.07
CA GLN A 240 12.80 -11.32 -1.39
C GLN A 240 11.48 -10.56 -1.28
N ILE A 241 11.57 -9.24 -1.10
CA ILE A 241 10.43 -8.37 -0.85
C ILE A 241 9.92 -7.74 -2.14
N LEU A 242 8.59 -7.71 -2.27
CA LEU A 242 7.90 -7.00 -3.34
C LEU A 242 6.87 -6.06 -2.73
N LEU A 243 6.98 -4.78 -3.06
CA LEU A 243 5.93 -3.80 -2.77
C LEU A 243 4.90 -3.89 -3.89
N ILE A 244 3.63 -4.02 -3.54
CA ILE A 244 2.51 -4.09 -4.49
C ILE A 244 1.44 -3.05 -4.14
N ASP A 245 0.38 -3.03 -4.93
CA ASP A 245 -0.81 -2.20 -4.72
C ASP A 245 -0.54 -0.69 -4.63
N TYR A 246 -0.07 -0.13 -5.75
CA TYR A 246 0.24 1.30 -5.86
C TYR A 246 -1.00 2.21 -6.02
N GLU A 247 -2.20 1.75 -5.64
CA GLU A 247 -3.45 2.49 -5.88
C GLU A 247 -3.45 3.85 -5.21
N THR A 248 -2.94 3.96 -3.98
CA THR A 248 -2.89 5.25 -3.24
C THR A 248 -1.58 6.01 -3.43
N ALA A 249 -0.70 5.53 -4.32
CA ALA A 249 0.62 6.12 -4.49
C ALA A 249 0.54 7.55 -5.03
N ALA A 250 1.43 8.43 -4.59
CA ALA A 250 1.48 9.80 -5.07
C ALA A 250 2.90 10.38 -4.99
N TYR A 251 3.18 11.39 -5.81
CA TYR A 251 4.38 12.19 -5.60
C TYR A 251 4.20 12.99 -4.29
N SER A 252 4.92 12.55 -3.26
CA SER A 252 4.72 12.85 -1.84
C SER A 252 6.08 12.82 -1.13
N TYR A 253 6.13 12.49 0.17
CA TYR A 253 7.35 12.43 0.98
C TYR A 253 7.71 10.99 1.37
N ARG A 254 8.98 10.60 1.16
CA ARG A 254 9.48 9.22 1.46
C ARG A 254 9.27 8.79 2.91
N GLY A 255 9.28 9.75 3.84
CA GLY A 255 9.09 9.49 5.26
C GLY A 255 7.72 8.91 5.59
N ILE A 256 6.70 9.18 4.76
CA ILE A 256 5.34 8.64 4.95
C ILE A 256 5.37 7.11 4.86
N ASP A 257 6.01 6.57 3.83
CA ASP A 257 6.11 5.13 3.64
C ASP A 257 6.93 4.47 4.74
N ILE A 258 8.09 5.03 5.07
CA ILE A 258 9.01 4.47 6.08
C ILE A 258 8.35 4.51 7.48
N GLY A 259 7.79 5.66 7.86
CA GLY A 259 7.13 5.85 9.15
C GLY A 259 5.85 5.03 9.29
N GLY A 260 5.06 4.95 8.23
CA GLY A 260 3.88 4.10 8.17
C GLY A 260 4.26 2.62 8.31
N HIS A 261 5.28 2.14 7.58
CA HIS A 261 5.75 0.76 7.67
C HIS A 261 6.14 0.38 9.10
N PHE A 262 6.80 1.29 9.83
CA PHE A 262 7.13 1.08 11.24
C PHE A 262 5.89 0.94 12.13
N SER A 263 4.81 1.68 11.86
CA SER A 263 3.53 1.52 12.58
C SER A 263 2.83 0.21 12.25
N GLU A 264 2.83 -0.19 10.99
CA GLU A 264 2.09 -1.34 10.50
C GLU A 264 2.53 -2.66 11.16
N ARG A 265 3.77 -2.74 11.68
CA ARG A 265 4.21 -3.87 12.52
C ARG A 265 3.28 -4.12 13.71
N MET A 266 2.64 -3.09 14.26
CA MET A 266 1.73 -3.21 15.41
C MET A 266 0.36 -3.78 15.04
N TYR A 267 0.06 -3.90 13.75
CA TYR A 267 -1.27 -4.23 13.25
C TYR A 267 -1.27 -5.49 12.38
N CYS A 268 -2.44 -6.13 12.30
CA CYS A 268 -2.74 -7.28 11.45
C CYS A 268 -4.21 -7.16 11.02
N TRP A 269 -4.46 -6.30 10.03
CA TRP A 269 -5.82 -5.90 9.64
C TRP A 269 -6.68 -7.03 9.07
N SER A 270 -6.06 -8.12 8.63
CA SER A 270 -6.75 -9.31 8.13
C SER A 270 -7.20 -10.28 9.24
N HIS A 271 -6.79 -10.07 10.48
CA HIS A 271 -7.16 -10.98 11.56
C HIS A 271 -8.63 -10.75 11.99
N PRO A 272 -9.47 -11.80 12.01
CA PRO A 272 -10.92 -11.65 12.19
C PRO A 272 -11.35 -11.20 13.59
N ASP A 273 -10.54 -11.46 14.62
CA ASP A 273 -10.89 -11.14 16.02
C ASP A 273 -10.05 -10.00 16.65
N ASN A 274 -8.77 -9.87 16.31
CA ASN A 274 -7.86 -8.90 16.91
C ASN A 274 -6.84 -8.38 15.89
N VAL A 275 -6.93 -7.10 15.56
CA VAL A 275 -6.01 -6.45 14.61
C VAL A 275 -4.69 -6.01 15.25
N LEU A 276 -4.50 -6.17 16.56
CA LEU A 276 -3.21 -5.88 17.18
C LEU A 276 -2.30 -7.09 17.03
N SER A 277 -1.13 -6.90 16.42
CA SER A 277 -0.18 -7.99 16.17
C SER A 277 0.51 -8.50 17.44
N GLY A 278 0.47 -7.72 18.52
CA GLY A 278 1.23 -7.98 19.75
C GLY A 278 2.73 -7.60 19.65
N HIS A 279 3.18 -7.09 18.51
CA HIS A 279 4.55 -6.63 18.30
C HIS A 279 4.62 -5.09 18.40
N PRO A 280 5.60 -4.52 19.12
CA PRO A 280 5.77 -3.07 19.16
C PRO A 280 6.33 -2.55 17.83
N ALA A 281 6.16 -1.25 17.58
CA ALA A 281 6.90 -0.57 16.52
C ALA A 281 8.42 -0.73 16.72
N PRO A 282 9.23 -0.67 15.63
CA PRO A 282 10.68 -0.80 15.73
C PRO A 282 11.28 0.23 16.70
N ASN A 283 12.24 -0.21 17.52
CA ASN A 283 12.97 0.70 18.40
C ASN A 283 14.01 1.54 17.61
N LEU A 284 14.69 2.49 18.26
CA LEU A 284 15.62 3.39 17.58
C LEU A 284 16.79 2.66 16.89
N GLU A 285 17.29 1.56 17.46
CA GLU A 285 18.35 0.75 16.85
C GLU A 285 17.85 0.09 15.55
N GLU A 286 16.65 -0.50 15.58
CA GLU A 286 16.03 -1.08 14.39
C GLU A 286 15.73 -0.03 13.31
N GLN A 287 15.24 1.15 13.70
CA GLN A 287 14.98 2.26 12.78
C GLN A 287 16.27 2.78 12.15
N THR A 288 17.35 2.87 12.94
CA THR A 288 18.67 3.27 12.47
C THR A 288 19.19 2.28 11.42
N ALA A 289 19.18 0.98 11.73
CA ALA A 289 19.61 -0.06 10.80
C ALA A 289 18.76 -0.08 9.50
N PHE A 290 17.45 0.13 9.60
CA PHE A 290 16.59 0.26 8.43
C PHE A 290 16.99 1.46 7.56
N CYS A 291 17.18 2.63 8.18
CA CYS A 291 17.54 3.86 7.47
C CYS A 291 18.94 3.76 6.83
N GLU A 292 19.90 3.12 7.50
CA GLU A 292 21.23 2.82 6.93
C GLU A 292 21.13 1.95 5.69
N SER A 293 20.37 0.84 5.76
CA SER A 293 20.15 -0.05 4.62
C SER A 293 19.42 0.66 3.47
N TYR A 294 18.45 1.53 3.77
CA TYR A 294 17.76 2.36 2.78
C TYR A 294 18.75 3.30 2.08
N MET A 295 19.57 4.02 2.84
CA MET A 295 20.54 4.98 2.29
C MET A 295 21.63 4.31 1.46
N GLN A 296 22.10 3.14 1.90
CA GLN A 296 23.07 2.35 1.15
C GLN A 296 22.50 1.95 -0.22
N GLU A 297 21.24 1.51 -0.28
CA GLU A 297 20.60 1.18 -1.55
C GLU A 297 20.45 2.41 -2.45
N MET A 298 20.05 3.56 -1.89
CA MET A 298 20.00 4.81 -2.66
C MET A 298 21.36 5.16 -3.30
N GLN A 299 22.47 4.94 -2.59
CA GLN A 299 23.82 5.12 -3.13
C GLN A 299 24.14 4.12 -4.24
N VAL A 300 23.79 2.84 -4.06
CA VAL A 300 23.96 1.80 -5.08
C VAL A 300 23.16 2.14 -6.35
N LEU A 301 21.98 2.73 -6.19
CA LEU A 301 21.12 3.21 -7.28
C LEU A 301 21.63 4.53 -7.91
N GLY A 302 22.77 5.05 -7.47
CA GLY A 302 23.37 6.28 -8.00
C GLY A 302 22.65 7.57 -7.61
N GLN A 303 21.81 7.53 -6.57
CA GLN A 303 21.07 8.69 -6.11
C GLN A 303 21.97 9.62 -5.29
N GLU A 304 21.78 10.94 -5.45
CA GLU A 304 22.47 11.92 -4.62
C GLU A 304 21.92 11.86 -3.18
N THR A 305 22.82 11.50 -2.25
CA THR A 305 22.54 11.33 -0.81
C THR A 305 23.46 12.18 0.06
N THR A 306 24.26 13.08 -0.53
CA THR A 306 25.24 13.94 0.16
C THR A 306 24.64 14.77 1.29
N ASN A 307 23.39 15.19 1.15
CA ASN A 307 22.66 15.95 2.15
C ASN A 307 21.66 15.10 2.98
N ASP A 308 21.55 13.80 2.67
CA ASP A 308 20.71 12.87 3.41
C ASP A 308 21.53 12.29 4.58
N THR A 309 20.97 12.28 5.79
CA THR A 309 21.58 11.60 6.95
C THR A 309 20.59 10.63 7.56
N VAL A 310 21.09 9.58 8.24
CA VAL A 310 20.25 8.60 8.93
C VAL A 310 19.33 9.29 9.94
N SER A 311 19.86 10.24 10.72
CA SER A 311 19.07 10.99 11.70
C SER A 311 17.97 11.85 11.05
N HIS A 312 18.24 12.44 9.88
CA HIS A 312 17.22 13.19 9.14
C HIS A 312 16.16 12.25 8.58
N LEU A 313 16.53 11.07 8.05
CA LEU A 313 15.56 10.09 7.57
C LEU A 313 14.66 9.55 8.70
N ILE A 314 15.23 9.35 9.90
CA ILE A 314 14.44 9.00 11.09
C ILE A 314 13.44 10.12 11.42
N LEU A 315 13.86 11.39 11.40
CA LEU A 315 12.97 12.53 11.60
C LEU A 315 11.85 12.59 10.54
N GLU A 316 12.19 12.39 9.26
CA GLU A 316 11.21 12.30 8.17
C GLU A 316 10.21 11.17 8.42
N SER A 317 10.68 10.02 8.89
CA SER A 317 9.82 8.87 9.21
C SER A 317 8.90 9.14 10.40
N GLU A 318 9.34 9.93 11.38
CA GLU A 318 8.49 10.30 12.52
C GLU A 318 7.32 11.19 12.08
N ILE A 319 7.59 12.20 11.26
CA ILE A 319 6.56 13.08 10.67
C ILE A 319 5.65 12.27 9.75
N GLY A 320 6.25 11.43 8.90
CA GLY A 320 5.52 10.55 7.98
C GLY A 320 4.63 9.55 8.68
N ARG A 321 5.05 9.02 9.82
CA ARG A 321 4.26 8.14 10.68
C ARG A 321 3.00 8.83 11.19
N MET A 322 3.11 10.07 11.67
CA MET A 322 1.96 10.85 12.10
C MET A 322 1.00 11.11 10.93
N TYR A 323 1.52 11.42 9.73
CA TYR A 323 0.71 11.60 8.53
C TYR A 323 -0.02 10.32 8.12
N GLN A 324 0.64 9.16 8.12
CA GLN A 324 0.00 7.89 7.76
C GLN A 324 -1.15 7.52 8.70
N MET A 325 -1.03 7.80 10.00
CA MET A 325 -2.13 7.62 10.95
C MET A 325 -3.32 8.54 10.63
N VAL A 326 -3.06 9.81 10.32
CA VAL A 326 -4.09 10.77 9.89
C VAL A 326 -4.75 10.32 8.59
N PHE A 327 -3.96 9.83 7.63
CA PHE A 327 -4.45 9.23 6.39
C PHE A 327 -5.43 8.09 6.68
N SER A 328 -5.07 7.13 7.55
CA SER A 328 -5.94 6.00 7.90
C SER A 328 -7.28 6.46 8.50
N PHE A 329 -7.29 7.46 9.40
CA PHE A 329 -8.54 8.00 9.93
C PHE A 329 -9.42 8.64 8.85
N LEU A 330 -8.81 9.41 7.94
CA LEU A 330 -9.54 10.08 6.86
C LEU A 330 -10.07 9.10 5.82
N MET A 331 -9.33 8.02 5.54
CA MET A 331 -9.81 6.92 4.70
C MET A 331 -11.02 6.23 5.34
N CYS A 332 -11.00 5.98 6.65
CA CYS A 332 -12.17 5.44 7.34
C CYS A 332 -13.37 6.40 7.32
N ILE A 333 -13.15 7.71 7.43
CA ILE A 333 -14.21 8.72 7.27
C ILE A 333 -14.78 8.69 5.85
N ARG A 334 -13.94 8.54 4.83
CA ARG A 334 -14.36 8.50 3.41
C ARG A 334 -15.21 7.26 3.10
N PHE A 335 -14.71 6.07 3.45
CA PHE A 335 -15.32 4.80 3.04
C PHE A 335 -16.43 4.32 3.98
N GLU A 336 -16.65 5.04 5.08
CA GLU A 336 -17.73 4.75 6.04
C GLU A 336 -17.69 3.30 6.59
N GLY A 337 -16.52 2.66 6.54
CA GLY A 337 -16.29 1.22 6.75
C GLY A 337 -16.36 0.75 8.21
N PHE A 338 -17.21 1.35 9.03
CA PHE A 338 -17.36 0.99 10.44
C PHE A 338 -18.46 -0.08 10.61
N GLU A 339 -18.08 -1.34 10.70
CA GLU A 339 -19.01 -2.44 10.98
C GLU A 339 -19.20 -2.67 12.50
N SER A 340 -20.38 -3.18 12.89
CA SER A 340 -20.95 -3.23 14.25
C SER A 340 -20.16 -3.96 15.34
N SER A 341 -19.01 -4.54 15.01
CA SER A 341 -18.09 -5.19 15.94
C SER A 341 -16.65 -5.26 15.43
N SER A 342 -16.28 -4.45 14.43
CA SER A 342 -15.02 -4.68 13.70
C SER A 342 -13.79 -4.51 14.60
N PRO A 343 -12.89 -5.50 14.65
CA PRO A 343 -11.53 -5.36 15.17
C PRO A 343 -10.81 -4.10 14.66
N LEU A 344 -11.17 -3.60 13.47
CA LEU A 344 -10.71 -2.32 12.93
C LEU A 344 -10.87 -1.16 13.93
N VAL A 345 -12.02 -1.07 14.62
CA VAL A 345 -12.27 0.01 15.60
C VAL A 345 -11.28 -0.06 16.76
N VAL A 346 -10.91 -1.27 17.21
CA VAL A 346 -9.93 -1.46 18.26
C VAL A 346 -8.55 -0.99 17.81
N GLY A 347 -8.14 -1.37 16.58
CA GLY A 347 -6.88 -0.92 15.99
C GLY A 347 -6.81 0.60 15.84
N LEU A 348 -7.88 1.24 15.34
CA LEU A 348 -7.95 2.70 15.17
C LEU A 348 -7.93 3.45 16.50
N VAL A 349 -8.54 2.91 17.56
CA VAL A 349 -8.41 3.49 18.91
C VAL A 349 -6.97 3.46 19.39
N ASN A 350 -6.29 2.31 19.25
CA ASN A 350 -4.89 2.20 19.61
C ASN A 350 -4.02 3.16 18.76
N MET A 351 -4.29 3.26 17.46
CA MET A 351 -3.62 4.20 16.57
C MET A 351 -3.82 5.65 17.02
N ALA A 352 -5.02 6.02 17.48
CA ALA A 352 -5.30 7.37 17.97
C ALA A 352 -4.54 7.70 19.26
N GLU A 353 -4.43 6.75 20.18
CA GLU A 353 -3.62 6.89 21.40
C GLU A 353 -2.14 7.09 21.06
N ILE A 354 -1.60 6.28 20.15
CA ILE A 354 -0.20 6.38 19.70
C ILE A 354 0.04 7.70 18.96
N TYR A 355 -0.87 8.11 18.09
CA TYR A 355 -0.79 9.38 17.38
C TYR A 355 -0.69 10.57 18.34
N CYS A 356 -1.56 10.62 19.37
CA CYS A 356 -1.52 11.66 20.40
C CYS A 356 -0.18 11.69 21.13
N GLN A 357 0.36 10.51 21.49
CA GLN A 357 1.66 10.40 22.15
C GLN A 357 2.79 10.90 21.24
N LEU A 358 2.85 10.45 19.99
CA LEU A 358 3.85 10.88 19.02
C LEU A 358 3.81 12.39 18.80
N LYS A 359 2.61 12.96 18.64
CA LYS A 359 2.44 14.40 18.46
C LYS A 359 2.94 15.19 19.67
N HIS A 360 2.56 14.77 20.88
CA HIS A 360 3.01 15.41 22.11
C HIS A 360 4.54 15.35 22.25
N ASP A 361 5.12 14.18 22.01
CA ASP A 361 6.56 13.96 22.14
C ASP A 361 7.34 14.74 21.09
N PHE A 362 6.85 14.78 19.84
CA PHE A 362 7.44 15.57 18.77
C PHE A 362 7.44 17.06 19.11
N ALA A 363 6.28 17.60 19.52
CA ALA A 363 6.13 19.00 19.93
C ALA A 363 7.08 19.33 21.10
N SER A 364 7.17 18.47 22.11
CA SER A 364 8.06 18.69 23.27
C SER A 364 9.54 18.81 22.91
N ARG A 365 9.98 18.12 21.84
CA ARG A 365 11.38 18.12 21.37
C ARG A 365 11.70 19.27 20.42
N HIS A 366 10.70 19.73 19.66
CA HIS A 366 10.94 20.53 18.45
C HIS A 366 10.16 21.84 18.39
N GLU A 367 9.07 21.96 19.14
CA GLU A 367 8.29 23.17 19.25
C GLU A 367 8.64 23.80 20.61
N THR A 368 9.38 24.89 20.61
CA THR A 368 9.63 25.67 21.83
C THR A 368 8.29 25.98 22.51
N PRO A 369 8.19 25.87 23.85
CA PRO A 369 7.01 26.36 24.57
C PRO A 369 6.86 27.84 24.23
N CYS A 370 5.72 28.22 23.67
CA CYS A 370 5.40 29.61 23.39
C CYS A 370 5.26 30.42 24.69
#